data_AF-A0A349ZXF3-F1
#
_entry.id   AF-A0A349ZXF3-F1
#
_cell.length_a   1.000
_cell.length_b   1.000
_cell.length_c   1.000
_cell.angle_alpha   90.00
_cell.angle_beta   90.00
_cell.angle_gamma   90.00
#
_symmetry.space_group_name_H-M   'P 1'
#
loop_
_entity.id
_entity.type
_entity.pdbx_description
1 polymer ?
#
loop_
_entity_poly.entity_id
_entity_poly.type
_entity_poly.pdbx_seq_one_letter_code
_entity_poly.pdbx_strand_id
1 'polypeptide(L)'
;MDPEEIRRQGLLRNKEHKAFLKNLKAKPPRDLDYTVQEVHDEVFQKVDCLQCANCCKTTGPLFTSKDIERIAKHLRMKPAAFQQQYLRTDEDGDEVLQTLPCTFLAADNTCLIYEVRPRACREFPHTDRKKIYQINHLT
;
A
#
# COMPACT_ATOMS: atom_id res chain seq x y z
N MET A 1 11.87 17.02 -3.73
CA MET A 1 12.02 17.16 -2.27
C MET A 1 13.10 16.20 -1.82
N ASP A 2 13.97 16.63 -0.90
CA ASP A 2 15.01 15.78 -0.32
C ASP A 2 14.41 14.87 0.80
N PRO A 3 14.50 13.54 0.69
CA PRO A 3 14.00 12.62 1.72
C PRO A 3 14.60 12.84 3.12
N GLU A 4 15.88 13.22 3.22
CA GLU A 4 16.52 13.46 4.52
C GLU A 4 15.98 14.73 5.18
N GLU A 5 15.68 15.76 4.39
CA GLU A 5 15.00 16.97 4.87
C GLU A 5 13.59 16.62 5.40
N ILE A 6 12.81 15.84 4.64
CA ILE A 6 11.46 15.41 5.06
C ILE A 6 11.53 14.67 6.39
N ARG A 7 12.49 13.73 6.52
CA ARG A 7 12.72 12.98 7.74
C ARG A 7 13.07 13.90 8.91
N ARG A 8 13.98 14.85 8.71
CA ARG A 8 14.38 15.83 9.73
C ARG A 8 13.18 16.67 10.20
N GLN A 9 12.39 17.20 9.27
CA GLN A 9 11.19 17.97 9.60
C GLN A 9 10.16 17.13 10.36
N GLY A 10 9.96 15.87 9.95
CA GLY A 10 9.08 14.93 10.65
C GLY A 10 9.50 14.66 12.10
N LEU A 11 10.81 14.59 12.36
CA LEU A 11 11.35 14.44 13.71
C LEU A 11 11.19 15.72 14.54
N LEU A 12 11.50 16.89 13.98
CA LEU A 12 11.39 18.18 14.66
C LEU A 12 9.94 18.49 15.07
N ARG A 13 8.97 18.17 14.21
CA ARG A 13 7.54 18.45 14.43
C ARG A 13 6.75 17.27 14.99
N ASN A 14 7.43 16.20 15.44
CA ASN A 14 6.77 14.97 15.90
C ASN A 14 5.73 15.23 17.00
N LYS A 15 6.06 16.09 17.98
CA LYS A 15 5.15 16.46 19.08
C LYS A 15 3.88 17.15 18.56
N GLU A 16 4.02 18.04 17.59
CA GLU A 16 2.92 18.75 16.94
C GLU A 16 2.04 17.78 16.14
N HIS A 17 2.65 16.92 15.32
CA HIS A 17 1.94 15.91 14.53
C HIS A 17 1.15 14.95 15.42
N LYS A 18 1.73 14.47 16.52
CA LYS A 18 1.03 13.60 17.48
C LYS A 18 -0.16 14.30 18.14
N ALA A 19 0.01 15.56 18.55
CA ALA A 19 -1.09 16.34 19.11
C ALA A 19 -2.23 16.55 18.10
N PHE A 20 -1.87 16.85 16.85
CA PHE A 20 -2.82 16.99 15.75
C PHE A 20 -3.60 15.69 15.50
N LEU A 21 -2.92 14.55 15.31
CA LEU A 21 -3.57 13.26 15.05
C LEU A 21 -4.44 12.78 16.21
N LYS A 22 -4.05 13.07 17.46
CA LYS A 22 -4.87 12.81 18.64
C LYS A 22 -6.17 13.62 18.63
N ASN A 23 -6.08 14.91 18.34
CA ASN A 23 -7.24 15.79 18.24
C ASN A 23 -8.16 15.39 17.09
N LEU A 24 -7.58 15.05 15.93
CA LEU A 24 -8.30 14.59 14.75
C LEU A 24 -9.11 13.31 15.04
N LYS A 25 -8.51 12.36 15.78
CA LYS A 25 -9.21 11.14 16.22
C LYS A 25 -10.32 11.44 17.23
N ALA A 26 -10.11 12.37 18.14
CA ALA A 26 -11.08 12.70 19.19
C ALA A 26 -12.29 13.51 18.66
N LYS A 27 -12.06 14.40 17.69
CA LYS A 27 -13.08 15.28 17.11
C LYS A 27 -12.88 15.36 15.59
N PRO A 28 -13.16 14.28 14.84
CA PRO A 28 -13.00 14.31 13.39
C PRO A 28 -13.97 15.32 12.76
N PRO A 29 -13.49 16.23 11.90
CA PRO A 29 -14.36 17.06 11.08
C PRO A 29 -15.36 16.21 10.28
N ARG A 30 -16.56 16.75 10.05
CA ARG A 30 -17.62 16.03 9.33
C ARG A 30 -17.20 15.68 7.90
N ASP A 31 -16.36 16.50 7.30
CA ASP A 31 -15.86 16.44 5.94
C ASP A 31 -14.46 15.82 5.82
N LEU A 32 -13.88 15.30 6.92
CA LEU A 32 -12.50 14.79 6.93
C LEU A 32 -12.22 13.76 5.83
N ASP A 33 -13.10 12.79 5.65
CA ASP A 33 -12.92 11.74 4.63
C ASP A 33 -12.97 12.34 3.20
N TYR A 34 -13.75 13.39 2.96
CA TYR A 34 -13.78 14.08 1.66
C TYR A 34 -12.49 14.86 1.43
N THR A 35 -12.04 15.65 2.40
CA THR A 35 -10.78 16.39 2.31
C THR A 35 -9.61 15.45 2.05
N VAL A 36 -9.57 14.30 2.72
CA VAL A 36 -8.49 13.32 2.56
C VAL A 36 -8.54 12.66 1.18
N GLN A 37 -9.74 12.37 0.66
CA GLN A 37 -9.91 11.86 -0.71
C GLN A 37 -9.42 12.88 -1.75
N GLU A 38 -9.79 14.15 -1.60
CA GLU A 38 -9.34 15.22 -2.51
C GLU A 38 -7.80 15.31 -2.52
N VAL A 39 -7.18 15.31 -1.33
CA VAL A 39 -5.71 15.31 -1.19
C VAL A 39 -5.10 14.03 -1.77
N HIS A 40 -5.72 12.87 -1.59
CA HIS A 40 -5.28 11.62 -2.21
C HIS A 40 -5.25 11.78 -3.73
N ASP A 41 -6.37 12.17 -4.34
CA ASP A 41 -6.48 12.29 -5.78
C ASP A 41 -5.45 13.30 -6.33
N GLU A 42 -5.28 14.45 -5.69
CA GLU A 42 -4.30 15.47 -6.10
C GLU A 42 -2.84 14.98 -6.03
N VAL A 43 -2.50 14.21 -5.00
CA VAL A 43 -1.15 13.66 -4.82
C VAL A 43 -0.91 12.54 -5.82
N PHE A 44 -1.84 11.59 -5.96
CA PHE A 44 -1.68 10.43 -6.82
C PHE A 44 -1.77 10.74 -8.31
N GLN A 45 -2.33 11.90 -8.70
CA GLN A 45 -2.16 12.45 -10.05
C GLN A 45 -0.70 12.79 -10.40
N LYS A 46 0.15 13.03 -9.39
CA LYS A 46 1.55 13.45 -9.55
C LYS A 46 2.54 12.35 -9.15
N VAL A 47 2.05 11.21 -8.66
CA VAL A 47 2.88 10.09 -8.19
C VAL A 47 2.69 8.91 -9.13
N ASP A 48 3.79 8.51 -9.77
CA ASP A 48 3.84 7.29 -10.56
C ASP A 48 4.64 6.22 -9.82
N CYS A 49 3.97 5.14 -9.43
CA CYS A 49 4.59 4.03 -8.70
C CYS A 49 5.66 3.29 -9.53
N LEU A 50 5.61 3.38 -10.86
CA LEU A 50 6.58 2.76 -11.77
C LEU A 50 7.92 3.52 -11.78
N GLN A 51 7.98 4.75 -11.26
CA GLN A 51 9.24 5.50 -11.21
C GLN A 51 10.24 4.93 -10.19
N CYS A 52 9.75 4.39 -9.06
CA CYS A 52 10.63 3.87 -8.00
C CYS A 52 10.43 2.39 -7.70
N ALA A 53 9.21 1.85 -7.84
CA ALA A 53 8.82 0.51 -7.43
C ALA A 53 9.28 0.09 -6.02
N ASN A 54 9.47 1.04 -5.11
CA ASN A 54 10.02 0.76 -3.77
C ASN A 54 9.13 -0.22 -2.99
N CYS A 55 7.80 -0.06 -3.06
CA CYS A 55 6.87 -0.99 -2.42
C CYS A 55 6.97 -2.41 -3.00
N CYS A 56 7.16 -2.55 -4.32
CA CYS A 56 7.40 -3.84 -4.97
C CYS A 56 8.74 -4.46 -4.57
N LYS A 57 9.72 -3.65 -4.18
CA LYS A 57 11.05 -4.10 -3.78
C LYS A 57 11.11 -4.57 -2.33
N THR A 58 10.33 -3.97 -1.42
CA THR A 58 10.55 -4.14 0.03
C THR A 58 9.34 -4.50 0.86
N THR A 59 8.11 -4.26 0.40
CA THR A 59 6.93 -4.32 1.30
C THR A 59 6.22 -5.67 1.29
N GLY A 60 6.15 -6.37 0.14
CA GLY A 60 5.44 -7.65 0.03
C GLY A 60 3.93 -7.51 0.27
N PRO A 61 3.10 -7.41 -0.78
CA PRO A 61 1.66 -7.18 -0.59
C PRO A 61 0.95 -8.43 -0.05
N LEU A 62 -0.14 -8.18 0.68
CA LEU A 62 -1.17 -9.20 0.98
C LEU A 62 -1.93 -9.60 -0.29
N PHE A 63 -2.26 -10.88 -0.40
CA PHE A 63 -3.11 -11.46 -1.44
C PHE A 63 -4.40 -12.01 -0.84
N THR A 64 -5.54 -11.46 -1.25
CA THR A 64 -6.82 -12.06 -0.89
C THR A 64 -7.12 -13.30 -1.75
N SER A 65 -8.05 -14.17 -1.32
CA SER A 65 -8.50 -15.30 -2.15
C SER A 65 -8.98 -14.86 -3.54
N LYS A 66 -9.63 -13.68 -3.63
CA LYS A 66 -10.06 -13.08 -4.91
C LYS A 66 -8.88 -12.63 -5.77
N ASP A 67 -7.80 -12.13 -5.17
CA ASP A 67 -6.58 -11.79 -5.90
C ASP A 67 -5.92 -13.05 -6.45
N ILE A 68 -5.80 -14.10 -5.63
CA ILE A 68 -5.22 -15.39 -6.02
C ILE A 68 -5.98 -15.97 -7.22
N GLU A 69 -7.31 -16.06 -7.15
CA GLU A 69 -8.13 -16.57 -8.26
C GLU A 69 -7.92 -15.78 -9.56
N ARG A 70 -7.96 -14.45 -9.44
CA ARG A 70 -7.88 -13.53 -10.59
C ARG A 70 -6.50 -13.54 -11.24
N ILE A 71 -5.43 -13.57 -10.45
CA ILE A 71 -4.05 -13.61 -10.93
C ILE A 71 -3.72 -14.99 -11.50
N ALA A 72 -4.09 -16.07 -10.80
CA ALA A 72 -3.88 -17.43 -11.29
C ALA A 72 -4.58 -17.66 -12.65
N LYS A 73 -5.81 -17.14 -12.81
CA LYS A 73 -6.51 -17.15 -14.10
C LYS A 73 -5.75 -16.41 -15.19
N HIS A 74 -5.21 -15.23 -14.89
CA HIS A 74 -4.40 -14.45 -15.84
C HIS A 74 -3.13 -15.20 -16.26
N LEU A 75 -2.46 -15.87 -15.30
CA LEU A 75 -1.27 -16.69 -15.53
C LEU A 75 -1.60 -18.10 -16.09
N ARG A 76 -2.88 -18.41 -16.33
CA ARG A 76 -3.36 -19.70 -16.83
C ARG A 76 -2.92 -20.90 -15.97
N MET A 77 -2.97 -20.73 -14.66
CA MET A 77 -2.63 -21.78 -13.69
C MET A 77 -3.73 -21.97 -12.64
N LYS A 78 -3.69 -23.10 -11.91
CA LYS A 78 -4.63 -23.36 -10.81
C LYS A 78 -4.30 -22.46 -9.60
N PRO A 79 -5.30 -21.93 -8.87
CA PRO A 79 -5.08 -21.14 -7.65
C PRO A 79 -4.15 -21.80 -6.63
N ALA A 80 -4.34 -23.10 -6.36
CA ALA A 80 -3.47 -23.84 -5.44
C ALA A 80 -2.00 -23.88 -5.88
N ALA A 81 -1.75 -23.99 -7.19
CA ALA A 81 -0.40 -23.93 -7.73
C ALA A 81 0.20 -22.52 -7.63
N PHE A 82 -0.62 -21.47 -7.81
CA PHE A 82 -0.18 -20.09 -7.61
C PHE A 82 0.25 -19.85 -6.16
N GLN A 83 -0.56 -20.29 -5.18
CA GLN A 83 -0.23 -20.16 -3.77
C GLN A 83 1.07 -20.90 -3.45
N GLN A 84 1.18 -22.16 -3.85
CA GLN A 84 2.38 -22.96 -3.60
C GLN A 84 3.65 -22.36 -4.24
N GLN A 85 3.53 -21.74 -5.41
CA GLN A 85 4.66 -21.19 -6.14
C GLN A 85 5.09 -19.79 -5.68
N TYR A 86 4.14 -18.94 -5.26
CA TYR A 86 4.41 -17.52 -5.05
C TYR A 86 4.12 -17.02 -3.63
N LEU A 87 3.27 -17.72 -2.86
CA LEU A 87 2.77 -17.23 -1.57
C LEU A 87 3.20 -18.09 -0.38
N ARG A 88 3.23 -17.47 0.79
CA ARG A 88 3.36 -18.10 2.10
C ARG A 88 2.37 -17.43 3.05
N THR A 89 1.96 -18.16 4.08
CA THR A 89 1.23 -17.58 5.20
C THR A 89 2.22 -16.95 6.17
N ASP A 90 1.98 -15.70 6.59
CA ASP A 90 2.79 -15.01 7.60
C ASP A 90 2.30 -15.27 9.04
N GLU A 91 2.82 -14.50 10.00
CA GLU A 91 2.50 -14.63 11.43
C GLU A 91 1.09 -14.20 11.81
N ASP A 92 0.44 -13.37 10.97
CA ASP A 92 -0.93 -12.90 11.16
C ASP A 92 -1.94 -13.81 10.43
N GLY A 93 -1.48 -14.87 9.75
CA GLY A 93 -2.32 -15.78 8.99
C GLY A 93 -2.63 -15.28 7.58
N ASP A 94 -1.89 -14.28 7.12
CA ASP A 94 -2.11 -13.57 5.87
C ASP A 94 -1.26 -14.17 4.73
N GLU A 95 -1.83 -14.26 3.52
CA GLU A 95 -1.14 -14.79 2.35
C GLU A 95 -0.27 -13.70 1.70
N VAL A 96 1.05 -13.80 1.84
CA VAL A 96 2.04 -12.82 1.35
C VAL A 96 3.05 -13.47 0.40
N LEU A 97 3.86 -12.66 -0.29
CA LEU A 97 4.90 -13.20 -1.18
C LEU A 97 5.95 -14.04 -0.42
N GLN A 98 6.37 -15.14 -1.04
CA GLN A 98 7.47 -15.98 -0.53
C GLN A 98 8.83 -15.25 -0.54
N THR A 99 9.05 -14.34 -1.48
CA THR A 99 10.33 -13.66 -1.65
C THR A 99 10.13 -12.18 -2.01
N LEU A 100 11.16 -11.40 -1.68
CA LEU A 100 11.30 -10.02 -2.12
C LEU A 100 12.66 -9.84 -2.83
N PRO A 101 12.76 -8.99 -3.88
CA PRO A 101 11.70 -8.19 -4.51
C PRO A 101 10.55 -9.02 -5.11
N CYS A 102 9.41 -8.37 -5.35
CA CYS A 102 8.23 -9.01 -5.92
C CYS A 102 8.55 -9.79 -7.20
N THR A 103 8.13 -11.05 -7.28
CA THR A 103 8.38 -11.93 -8.44
C THR A 103 7.81 -11.38 -9.76
N PHE A 104 6.83 -10.47 -9.68
CA PHE A 104 6.24 -9.81 -10.86
C PHE A 104 6.85 -8.43 -11.16
N LEU A 105 7.89 -8.02 -10.45
CA LEU A 105 8.62 -6.78 -10.72
C LEU A 105 9.63 -7.01 -11.86
N ALA A 106 9.52 -6.23 -12.93
CA ALA A 106 10.47 -6.22 -14.03
C ALA A 106 11.67 -5.30 -13.74
N ALA A 107 12.73 -5.45 -14.55
CA ALA A 107 13.98 -4.70 -14.39
C ALA A 107 13.81 -3.18 -14.61
N ASP A 108 12.78 -2.76 -15.35
CA ASP A 108 12.43 -1.38 -15.64
C ASP A 108 11.39 -0.80 -14.66
N ASN A 109 11.25 -1.40 -13.47
CA ASN A 109 10.25 -1.10 -12.45
C ASN A 109 8.79 -1.36 -12.85
N THR A 110 8.50 -1.91 -14.03
CA THR A 110 7.13 -2.25 -14.43
C THR A 110 6.64 -3.52 -13.73
N CYS A 111 5.33 -3.71 -13.68
CA CYS A 111 4.72 -4.91 -13.11
C CYS A 111 4.19 -5.81 -14.23
N LEU A 112 4.66 -7.07 -14.26
CA LEU A 112 4.25 -8.06 -15.24
C LEU A 112 2.76 -8.43 -15.15
N ILE A 113 2.12 -8.13 -14.01
CA ILE A 113 0.70 -8.36 -13.78
C ILE A 113 -0.05 -7.05 -13.45
N TYR A 114 0.40 -5.89 -13.93
CA TYR A 114 -0.09 -4.58 -13.47
C TYR A 114 -1.62 -4.48 -13.43
N GLU A 115 -2.31 -4.84 -14.51
CA GLU A 115 -3.78 -4.80 -14.61
C GLU A 115 -4.48 -5.70 -13.59
N VAL A 116 -3.81 -6.82 -13.26
CA VAL A 116 -4.31 -7.80 -12.31
C VAL A 116 -3.52 -7.83 -10.99
N ARG A 117 -2.81 -6.76 -10.63
CA ARG A 117 -2.08 -6.68 -9.34
C ARG A 117 -3.03 -6.90 -8.14
N PRO A 118 -2.53 -7.40 -7.00
CA PRO A 118 -3.38 -7.60 -5.83
C PRO A 118 -3.95 -6.27 -5.34
N ARG A 119 -5.09 -6.33 -4.66
CA ARG A 119 -5.78 -5.15 -4.13
C ARG A 119 -4.85 -4.28 -3.27
N ALA A 120 -4.02 -4.91 -2.44
CA ALA A 120 -3.02 -4.22 -1.61
C ALA A 120 -2.09 -3.33 -2.44
N CYS A 121 -1.60 -3.80 -3.60
CA CYS A 121 -0.77 -2.99 -4.49
C CYS A 121 -1.52 -1.85 -5.18
N ARG A 122 -2.82 -2.03 -5.48
CA ARG A 122 -3.62 -1.02 -6.17
C ARG A 122 -3.99 0.13 -5.24
N GLU A 123 -4.30 -0.19 -3.99
CA GLU A 123 -4.76 0.78 -3.00
C GLU A 123 -3.62 1.41 -2.21
N PHE A 124 -2.39 0.87 -2.27
CA PHE A 124 -1.25 1.45 -1.54
C PHE A 124 -1.07 2.94 -1.87
N PRO A 125 -0.95 3.83 -0.86
CA PRO A 125 -0.70 3.62 0.57
C PRO A 125 -1.96 3.57 1.45
N HIS A 126 -3.12 3.27 0.87
CA HIS A 126 -4.42 3.10 1.55
C HIS A 126 -4.98 4.38 2.17
N THR A 127 -4.69 5.54 1.56
CA THR A 127 -5.17 6.85 2.02
C THR A 127 -6.52 7.25 1.44
N ASP A 128 -7.07 6.48 0.51
CA ASP A 128 -8.41 6.61 -0.11
C ASP A 128 -9.53 5.90 0.68
N ARG A 129 -9.22 5.42 1.89
CA ARG A 129 -10.18 4.71 2.74
C ARG A 129 -11.07 5.66 3.53
N LYS A 130 -12.30 5.20 3.78
CA LYS A 130 -13.22 5.86 4.73
C LYS A 130 -12.74 5.73 6.17
N LYS A 131 -13.10 6.70 7.01
CA LYS A 131 -12.74 6.79 8.43
C LYS A 131 -11.23 6.71 8.63
N ILE A 132 -10.47 7.50 7.87
CA ILE A 132 -8.99 7.47 7.86
C ILE A 132 -8.40 7.63 9.28
N TYR A 133 -9.05 8.38 10.17
CA TYR A 133 -8.63 8.58 11.55
C TYR A 133 -8.52 7.27 12.37
N GLN A 134 -9.14 6.18 11.93
CA GLN A 134 -9.04 4.86 12.57
C GLN A 134 -7.63 4.28 12.47
N ILE A 135 -6.86 4.64 11.44
CA ILE A 135 -5.50 4.15 11.23
C ILE A 135 -4.41 5.07 11.78
N ASN A 136 -4.75 6.13 12.51
CA ASN A 136 -3.77 7.05 13.13
C ASN A 136 -2.79 6.36 14.11
N HIS A 137 -3.01 5.10 14.47
CA HIS A 137 -2.15 4.32 15.35
C HIS A 137 -1.10 3.49 14.58
N LEU A 138 -1.22 3.42 13.25
CA LEU A 138 -0.26 2.74 12.36
C LEU A 138 0.92 3.65 11.96
N THR A 139 0.88 4.92 12.38
CA THR A 139 1.85 6.00 12.09
C THR A 139 2.43 6.55 13.39
#